data_AF-F8AJE6-F1
#
_entry.id   AF-F8AJE6-F1
#
_cell.length_a   1.000
_cell.length_b   1.000
_cell.length_c   1.000
_cell.angle_alpha   90.00
_cell.angle_beta   90.00
_cell.angle_gamma   90.00
#
_symmetry.space_group_name_H-M   'P 1'
#
loop_
_entity.id
_entity.type
_entity.pdbx_description
1 polymer ?
#
loop_
_entity_poly.entity_id
_entity_poly.type
_entity_poly.pdbx_seq_one_letter_code
_entity_poly.pdbx_strand_id
1 'polypeptide(L)'
;MILRKFKNIAGNRYEEIAKAYREFLLTKEELSIPNVNSILLPLDRYVKKVPEGVYEILSAYPHAEVEVVYVIDGEICRLIEETIGKEEAKLFREREEETGRRLLESVGWALSRLGLIGRTRLLFGSKSEVVEEISENFDLIVLSRHYGAETTKTHPVSTVVLRIMQNVSKPVILY
;
A
#
# COMPACT_ATOMS: atom_id res chain seq x y z
N MET A 1 24.66 -51.30 -1.43
CA MET A 1 25.19 -51.19 -0.05
C MET A 1 25.95 -49.86 0.13
N ILE A 2 25.29 -48.70 -0.09
CA ILE A 2 25.92 -47.35 -0.01
C ILE A 2 25.18 -46.40 0.96
N LEU A 3 24.03 -46.79 1.51
CA LEU A 3 23.21 -45.89 2.35
C LEU A 3 23.50 -45.96 3.87
N ARG A 4 24.53 -46.69 4.31
CA ARG A 4 24.84 -46.86 5.75
C ARG A 4 25.99 -45.99 6.27
N LYS A 5 26.73 -45.28 5.40
CA LYS A 5 27.93 -44.51 5.80
C LYS A 5 27.76 -42.99 5.95
N PHE A 6 26.58 -42.42 5.67
CA PHE A 6 26.39 -40.96 5.70
C PHE A 6 25.37 -40.45 6.74
N LYS A 7 24.98 -41.28 7.72
CA LYS A 7 23.97 -40.88 8.72
C LYS A 7 24.52 -40.03 9.88
N ASN A 8 25.84 -40.00 10.07
CA ASN A 8 26.49 -39.36 11.24
C ASN A 8 27.27 -38.06 10.93
N ILE A 9 27.33 -37.60 9.67
CA ILE A 9 28.14 -36.41 9.30
C ILE A 9 27.26 -35.15 9.17
N ALA A 10 25.96 -35.30 8.90
CA ALA A 10 25.05 -34.18 8.69
C ALA A 10 24.48 -33.56 9.99
N GLY A 11 24.34 -34.35 11.06
CA GLY A 11 23.75 -33.88 12.33
C GLY A 11 24.60 -32.82 13.04
N ASN A 12 25.88 -33.12 13.27
CA ASN A 12 26.78 -32.22 14.01
C ASN A 12 27.04 -30.90 13.28
N ARG A 13 27.10 -30.91 11.95
CA ARG A 13 27.42 -29.72 11.16
C ARG A 13 26.26 -28.72 11.14
N TYR A 14 25.02 -29.21 11.10
CA TYR A 14 23.82 -28.37 11.16
C TYR A 14 23.63 -27.77 12.56
N GLU A 15 23.92 -28.55 13.61
CA GLU A 15 23.90 -28.05 14.99
C GLU A 15 25.01 -27.03 15.25
N GLU A 16 26.22 -27.23 14.74
CA GLU A 16 27.33 -26.27 14.86
C GLU A 16 27.02 -24.96 14.11
N ILE A 17 26.44 -25.04 12.91
CA ILE A 17 25.98 -23.87 12.15
C ILE A 17 24.86 -23.16 12.93
N ALA A 18 23.82 -23.85 13.36
CA ALA A 18 22.72 -23.25 14.12
C ALA A 18 23.20 -22.60 15.44
N LYS A 19 24.23 -23.16 16.08
CA LYS A 19 24.83 -22.63 17.30
C LYS A 19 25.71 -21.41 17.03
N ALA A 20 26.45 -21.41 15.91
CA ALA A 20 27.29 -20.29 15.48
C ALA A 20 26.47 -19.08 14.99
N TYR A 21 25.28 -19.32 14.42
CA TYR A 21 24.38 -18.25 13.94
C TYR A 21 23.25 -17.91 14.91
N ARG A 22 23.25 -18.47 16.13
CA ARG A 22 22.19 -18.25 17.12
C ARG A 22 22.00 -16.78 17.50
N GLU A 23 23.07 -15.99 17.44
CA GLU A 23 23.08 -14.55 17.68
C GLU A 23 22.56 -13.73 16.48
N PHE A 24 22.41 -14.37 15.30
CA PHE A 24 21.83 -13.77 14.08
C PHE A 24 20.40 -14.25 13.79
N LEU A 25 19.95 -15.29 14.49
CA LEU A 25 18.57 -15.76 14.44
C LEU A 25 17.74 -14.88 15.37
N LEU A 26 16.85 -14.07 14.78
CA LEU A 26 15.88 -13.26 15.50
C LEU A 26 15.21 -14.11 16.58
N THR A 27 15.17 -13.59 17.80
CA THR A 27 14.45 -14.20 18.92
C THR A 27 12.96 -14.29 18.59
N LYS A 28 12.20 -15.18 19.24
CA LYS A 28 10.74 -15.28 19.04
C LYS A 28 10.01 -13.96 19.32
N GLU A 29 10.59 -13.10 20.16
CA GLU A 29 10.10 -11.76 20.48
C GLU A 29 10.40 -10.75 19.36
N GLU A 30 11.52 -10.90 18.65
CA GLU A 30 11.87 -10.11 17.45
C GLU A 30 11.16 -10.61 16.17
N LEU A 31 10.55 -11.79 16.24
CA LEU A 31 9.73 -12.42 15.20
C LEU A 31 8.23 -12.09 15.33
N SER A 32 7.86 -10.95 15.94
CA SER A 32 6.47 -10.49 15.87
C SER A 32 6.20 -9.96 14.46
N ILE A 33 5.87 -10.86 13.54
CA ILE A 33 5.23 -10.46 12.28
C ILE A 33 3.99 -9.65 12.69
N PRO A 34 3.86 -8.38 12.29
CA PRO A 34 2.70 -7.58 12.65
C PRO A 34 1.44 -8.32 12.22
N ASN A 35 0.51 -8.52 13.14
CA ASN A 35 -0.81 -9.03 12.79
C ASN A 35 -1.56 -7.92 12.03
N VAL A 36 -1.51 -7.97 10.70
CA VAL A 36 -2.20 -7.03 9.82
C VAL A 36 -3.62 -7.54 9.60
N ASN A 37 -4.62 -6.83 10.14
CA ASN A 37 -6.04 -7.11 9.97
C ASN A 37 -6.73 -6.06 9.09
N SER A 38 -6.13 -4.89 8.91
CA SER A 38 -6.67 -3.83 8.07
C SER A 38 -5.56 -3.16 7.24
N ILE A 39 -5.83 -2.99 5.94
CA ILE A 39 -4.90 -2.41 4.97
C ILE A 39 -5.56 -1.23 4.28
N LEU A 40 -4.89 -0.09 4.30
CA LEU A 40 -5.29 1.08 3.52
C LEU A 40 -4.55 1.08 2.17
N LEU A 41 -5.30 1.22 1.08
CA LEU A 41 -4.76 1.42 -0.28
C LEU A 41 -5.24 2.78 -0.84
N PRO A 42 -4.49 3.86 -0.63
CA PRO A 42 -4.80 5.16 -1.20
C PRO A 42 -4.48 5.21 -2.70
N LEU A 43 -5.40 5.76 -3.46
CA LEU A 43 -5.32 5.99 -4.89
C LEU A 43 -5.67 7.45 -5.20
N ASP A 44 -5.14 7.95 -6.31
CA ASP A 44 -5.51 9.24 -6.86
C ASP A 44 -5.28 9.23 -8.37
N ARG A 45 -5.43 10.39 -9.01
CA ARG A 45 -5.30 10.54 -10.47
C ARG A 45 -3.96 10.14 -11.05
N TYR A 46 -2.90 10.10 -10.24
CA TYR A 46 -1.57 9.71 -10.70
C TYR A 46 -1.39 8.19 -10.69
N VAL A 47 -2.26 7.46 -10.00
CA VAL A 47 -2.30 5.99 -10.02
C VAL A 47 -3.25 5.51 -11.10
N LYS A 48 -2.74 5.30 -12.31
CA LYS A 48 -3.57 4.86 -13.46
C LYS A 48 -4.09 3.42 -13.33
N LYS A 49 -3.30 2.54 -12.70
CA LYS A 49 -3.60 1.12 -12.50
C LYS A 49 -2.81 0.60 -11.31
N VAL A 50 -3.43 -0.25 -10.49
CA VAL A 50 -2.74 -1.01 -9.45
C VAL A 50 -2.04 -2.22 -10.11
N PRO A 51 -0.71 -2.37 -9.97
CA PRO A 51 0.05 -3.45 -10.62
C PRO A 51 -0.21 -4.81 -9.94
N GLU A 52 0.05 -5.90 -10.67
CA GLU A 52 -0.21 -7.26 -10.19
C GLU A 52 0.51 -7.60 -8.88
N GLY A 53 1.77 -7.16 -8.74
CA GLY A 53 2.55 -7.37 -7.51
C GLY A 53 1.92 -6.75 -6.25
N VAL A 54 1.08 -5.71 -6.38
CA VAL A 54 0.33 -5.18 -5.21
C VAL A 54 -0.71 -6.19 -4.76
N TYR A 55 -1.41 -6.85 -5.69
CA TYR A 55 -2.38 -7.88 -5.31
C TYR A 55 -1.71 -9.11 -4.70
N GLU A 56 -0.49 -9.45 -5.12
CA GLU A 56 0.32 -10.49 -4.47
C GLU A 56 0.65 -10.11 -3.02
N ILE A 57 1.04 -8.85 -2.78
CA ILE A 57 1.28 -8.32 -1.43
C ILE A 57 0.01 -8.40 -0.58
N LEU A 58 -1.13 -7.95 -1.11
CA LEU A 58 -2.41 -8.01 -0.38
C LEU A 58 -2.83 -9.45 -0.07
N SER A 59 -2.59 -10.38 -1.00
CA SER A 59 -2.91 -11.81 -0.83
C SER A 59 -2.06 -12.49 0.23
N ALA A 60 -0.91 -11.91 0.62
CA ALA A 60 -0.14 -12.39 1.76
C ALA A 60 -0.87 -12.19 3.11
N TYR A 61 -1.92 -11.36 3.14
CA TYR A 61 -2.76 -11.08 4.31
C TYR A 61 -4.23 -11.49 4.06
N PRO A 62 -4.52 -12.80 3.95
CA PRO A 62 -5.82 -13.30 3.47
C PRO A 62 -7.02 -12.95 4.36
N HIS A 63 -6.79 -12.58 5.61
CA HIS A 63 -7.83 -12.18 6.56
C HIS A 63 -7.93 -10.67 6.76
N ALA A 64 -7.04 -9.90 6.13
CA ALA A 64 -7.07 -8.45 6.27
C ALA A 64 -8.18 -7.84 5.42
N GLU A 65 -8.88 -6.86 5.99
CA GLU A 65 -9.80 -6.01 5.25
C GLU A 65 -8.99 -4.94 4.50
N VAL A 66 -9.18 -4.86 3.19
CA VAL A 66 -8.54 -3.86 2.33
C VAL A 66 -9.53 -2.73 2.06
N GLU A 67 -9.24 -1.53 2.55
CA GLU A 67 -9.99 -0.34 2.17
C GLU A 67 -9.24 0.45 1.09
N VAL A 68 -9.84 0.53 -0.09
CA VAL A 68 -9.31 1.25 -1.24
C VAL A 68 -9.98 2.61 -1.30
N VAL A 69 -9.17 3.66 -1.27
CA VAL A 69 -9.65 5.03 -1.16
C VAL A 69 -9.14 5.84 -2.32
N TYR A 70 -10.03 6.35 -3.17
CA TYR A 70 -9.65 7.33 -4.19
C TYR A 70 -9.82 8.74 -3.62
N VAL A 71 -8.75 9.53 -3.55
CA VAL A 71 -8.79 10.89 -3.01
C VAL A 71 -8.75 11.91 -4.15
N ILE A 72 -9.82 12.69 -4.29
CA ILE A 72 -9.88 13.85 -5.16
C ILE A 72 -9.28 15.05 -4.43
N ASP A 73 -8.35 15.72 -5.11
CA ASP A 73 -7.63 16.86 -4.56
C ASP A 73 -8.51 18.11 -4.47
N GLY A 74 -8.86 18.48 -3.23
CA GLY A 74 -9.65 19.68 -2.99
C GLY A 74 -8.90 20.99 -3.24
N GLU A 75 -7.57 20.98 -3.17
CA GLU A 75 -6.75 22.16 -3.48
C GLU A 75 -6.74 22.47 -4.97
N ILE A 76 -6.65 21.43 -5.82
CA ILE A 76 -6.74 21.60 -7.27
C ILE A 76 -8.11 22.15 -7.67
N CYS A 77 -9.20 21.62 -7.11
CA CYS A 77 -10.54 22.13 -7.39
C CYS A 77 -10.68 23.62 -7.01
N ARG A 78 -10.17 24.02 -5.83
CA ARG A 78 -10.17 25.42 -5.40
C ARG A 78 -9.34 26.30 -6.33
N LEU A 79 -8.15 25.85 -6.72
CA LEU A 79 -7.29 26.59 -7.64
C LEU A 79 -7.97 26.84 -9.00
N ILE A 80 -8.65 25.82 -9.55
CA ILE A 80 -9.39 25.96 -10.82
C ILE A 80 -10.55 26.95 -10.64
N GLU A 81 -11.27 26.88 -9.52
CA GLU A 81 -12.38 27.79 -9.22
C GLU A 81 -11.91 29.24 -9.17
N GLU A 82 -10.79 29.49 -8.49
CA GLU A 82 -10.18 30.82 -8.33
C GLU A 82 -9.56 31.36 -9.63
N THR A 83 -9.03 30.47 -10.48
CA THR A 83 -8.28 30.86 -11.69
C THR A 83 -9.15 30.96 -12.93
N ILE A 84 -10.11 30.04 -13.09
CA ILE A 84 -10.90 29.88 -14.32
C ILE A 84 -12.37 30.15 -14.04
N GLY A 85 -12.92 29.50 -13.00
CA GLY A 85 -14.32 29.67 -12.63
C GLY A 85 -14.95 28.42 -12.03
N LYS A 86 -16.14 28.62 -11.47
CA LYS A 86 -16.92 27.59 -10.77
C LYS A 86 -17.33 26.43 -11.66
N GLU A 87 -17.73 26.71 -12.90
CA GLU A 87 -18.19 25.67 -13.82
C GLU A 87 -17.04 24.75 -14.23
N GLU A 88 -15.84 25.30 -14.48
CA GLU A 88 -14.66 24.52 -14.83
C GLU A 88 -14.17 23.67 -13.65
N ALA A 89 -14.22 24.22 -12.44
CA ALA A 89 -13.90 23.45 -11.22
C ALA A 89 -14.88 22.30 -11.02
N LYS A 90 -16.18 22.53 -11.27
CA LYS A 90 -17.21 21.49 -11.22
C LYS A 90 -16.99 20.41 -12.28
N LEU A 91 -16.74 20.79 -13.53
CA LEU A 91 -16.44 19.84 -14.61
C LEU A 91 -15.18 19.02 -14.33
N PHE A 92 -14.14 19.65 -13.75
CA PHE A 92 -12.94 18.95 -13.32
C PHE A 92 -13.27 17.91 -12.25
N ARG A 93 -14.02 18.31 -11.21
CA ARG A 93 -14.44 17.41 -10.13
C ARG A 93 -15.27 16.23 -10.64
N GLU A 94 -16.24 16.46 -11.52
CA GLU A 94 -17.08 15.41 -12.10
C GLU A 94 -16.25 14.39 -12.89
N ARG A 95 -15.24 14.85 -13.65
CA ARG A 95 -14.30 13.98 -14.35
C ARG A 95 -13.44 13.16 -13.40
N GLU A 96 -12.90 13.79 -12.35
CA GLU A 96 -12.11 13.09 -11.33
C GLU A 96 -12.95 12.05 -10.57
N GLU A 97 -14.21 12.36 -10.28
CA GLU A 97 -15.15 11.40 -9.69
C GLU A 97 -15.39 10.19 -10.61
N GLU A 98 -15.58 10.43 -11.91
CA GLU A 98 -15.76 9.36 -12.88
C GLU A 98 -14.48 8.49 -13.01
N THR A 99 -13.31 9.11 -13.12
CA THR A 99 -12.03 8.40 -13.13
C THR A 99 -11.83 7.56 -11.87
N GLY A 100 -12.10 8.16 -10.70
CA GLY A 100 -12.00 7.48 -9.41
C GLY A 100 -12.92 6.27 -9.31
N ARG A 101 -14.20 6.42 -9.68
CA ARG A 101 -15.18 5.32 -9.67
C ARG A 101 -14.74 4.14 -10.55
N ARG A 102 -14.29 4.41 -11.78
CA ARG A 102 -13.82 3.35 -12.70
C ARG A 102 -12.61 2.60 -12.14
N LEU A 103 -11.66 3.31 -11.54
CA LEU A 103 -10.48 2.68 -10.94
C LEU A 103 -10.88 1.85 -9.71
N LEU A 104 -11.72 2.40 -8.84
CA LEU A 104 -12.22 1.69 -7.65
C LEU A 104 -13.01 0.43 -8.02
N GLU A 105 -13.86 0.47 -9.05
CA GLU A 105 -14.56 -0.70 -9.57
C GLU A 105 -13.58 -1.77 -10.07
N SER A 106 -12.58 -1.38 -10.86
CA SER A 106 -11.55 -2.30 -11.36
C SER A 106 -10.77 -2.97 -10.21
N VAL A 107 -10.40 -2.21 -9.19
CA VAL A 107 -9.65 -2.74 -8.03
C VAL A 107 -10.57 -3.61 -7.17
N GLY A 108 -11.80 -3.18 -6.92
CA GLY A 108 -12.79 -3.95 -6.17
C GLY A 108 -13.08 -5.31 -6.82
N TRP A 109 -13.21 -5.36 -8.16
CA TRP A 109 -13.36 -6.62 -8.88
C TRP A 109 -12.12 -7.53 -8.75
N ALA A 110 -10.92 -6.95 -8.82
CA ALA A 110 -9.68 -7.70 -8.64
C ALA A 110 -9.55 -8.29 -7.23
N LEU A 111 -9.90 -7.53 -6.19
CA LEU A 111 -9.91 -8.00 -4.80
C LEU A 111 -10.91 -9.15 -4.62
N SER A 112 -12.14 -8.97 -5.11
CA SER A 112 -13.20 -9.99 -5.05
C SER A 112 -12.79 -11.30 -5.75
N ARG A 113 -12.16 -11.20 -6.93
CA ARG A 113 -11.66 -12.37 -7.68
C ARG A 113 -10.57 -13.14 -6.92
N LEU A 114 -9.81 -12.47 -6.05
CA LEU A 114 -8.79 -13.08 -5.21
C LEU A 114 -9.33 -13.57 -3.86
N GLY A 115 -10.63 -13.41 -3.60
CA GLY A 115 -11.26 -13.79 -2.33
C GLY A 115 -10.91 -12.86 -1.16
N LEU A 116 -10.41 -11.65 -1.44
CA LEU A 116 -10.07 -10.65 -0.42
C LEU A 116 -11.28 -9.83 -0.01
N ILE A 117 -11.34 -9.43 1.26
CA ILE A 117 -12.39 -8.56 1.79
C ILE A 117 -12.02 -7.12 1.41
N GLY A 118 -12.70 -6.56 0.43
CA GLY A 118 -12.43 -5.22 -0.10
C GLY A 118 -13.60 -4.25 0.14
N ARG A 119 -13.29 -3.04 0.61
CA ARG A 119 -14.20 -1.88 0.57
C ARG A 119 -13.60 -0.79 -0.31
N THR A 120 -14.44 -0.06 -1.02
CA THR A 120 -14.01 1.05 -1.87
C THR A 120 -14.76 2.32 -1.48
N ARG A 121 -14.05 3.45 -1.43
CA ARG A 121 -14.65 4.76 -1.18
C ARG A 121 -13.96 5.86 -1.96
N LEU A 122 -14.72 6.90 -2.25
CA LEU A 122 -14.22 8.13 -2.84
C LEU A 122 -14.25 9.21 -1.77
N LEU A 123 -13.11 9.89 -1.58
CA LEU A 123 -12.95 10.99 -0.64
C LEU A 123 -12.53 12.26 -1.37
N PHE A 124 -12.82 13.40 -0.76
CA PHE A 124 -12.45 14.72 -1.25
C PHE A 124 -11.72 15.48 -0.16
N GLY A 125 -10.55 16.03 -0.46
CA GLY A 125 -9.75 16.77 0.51
C GLY A 125 -8.29 16.93 0.11
N SER A 126 -7.46 17.36 1.04
CA SER A 126 -6.00 17.34 0.89
C SER A 126 -5.51 15.89 0.93
N LYS A 127 -4.81 15.45 -0.10
CA LYS A 127 -4.41 14.04 -0.26
C LYS A 127 -3.61 13.50 0.91
N SER A 128 -2.59 14.23 1.34
CA SER A 128 -1.76 13.83 2.47
C SER A 128 -2.57 13.83 3.76
N GLU A 129 -3.35 14.88 4.03
CA GLU A 129 -4.10 15.00 5.29
C GLU A 129 -5.16 13.90 5.42
N VAL A 130 -5.89 13.63 4.32
CA VAL A 130 -6.87 12.55 4.28
C VAL A 130 -6.21 11.20 4.56
N VAL A 131 -5.06 10.91 3.94
CA VAL A 131 -4.35 9.64 4.17
C VAL A 131 -3.78 9.57 5.58
N GLU A 132 -3.15 10.64 6.06
CA GLU A 132 -2.61 10.76 7.41
C GLU A 132 -3.71 10.47 8.46
N GLU A 133 -4.86 11.15 8.37
CA GLU A 133 -5.99 11.00 9.30
C GLU A 133 -6.58 9.59 9.28
N ILE A 134 -6.91 9.05 8.11
CA ILE A 134 -7.59 7.75 8.05
C ILE A 134 -6.65 6.60 8.40
N SER A 135 -5.34 6.76 8.18
CA SER A 135 -4.34 5.71 8.40
C SER A 135 -4.26 5.22 9.82
N GLU A 136 -4.65 6.04 10.81
CA GLU A 136 -4.63 5.67 12.22
C GLU A 136 -5.51 4.44 12.53
N ASN A 137 -6.54 4.20 11.71
CA ASN A 137 -7.45 3.06 11.82
C ASN A 137 -6.96 1.79 11.11
N PHE A 138 -5.79 1.83 10.50
CA PHE A 138 -5.23 0.72 9.73
C PHE A 138 -3.94 0.19 10.34
N ASP A 139 -3.65 -1.08 10.07
CA ASP A 139 -2.41 -1.74 10.50
C ASP A 139 -1.29 -1.56 9.48
N LEU A 140 -1.63 -1.36 8.20
CA LEU A 140 -0.69 -1.26 7.09
C LEU A 140 -1.21 -0.30 6.02
N ILE A 141 -0.30 0.47 5.41
CA ILE A 141 -0.59 1.30 4.24
C ILE A 141 0.18 0.74 3.04
N VAL A 142 -0.51 0.56 1.91
CA VAL A 142 0.10 0.23 0.63
C VAL A 142 -0.06 1.42 -0.30
N LEU A 143 1.04 2.09 -0.64
CA LEU A 143 1.02 3.42 -1.25
C LEU A 143 1.85 3.45 -2.53
N SER A 144 1.27 3.99 -3.61
CA SER A 144 2.03 4.18 -4.85
C SER A 144 3.09 5.25 -4.66
N ARG A 145 4.29 5.03 -5.18
CA ARG A 145 5.35 6.05 -5.28
C ARG A 145 4.93 7.29 -6.06
N HIS A 146 3.91 7.16 -6.91
CA HIS A 146 3.35 8.24 -7.72
C HIS A 146 2.16 8.94 -7.08
N TYR A 147 1.77 8.56 -5.86
CA TYR A 147 0.62 9.18 -5.21
C TYR A 147 0.87 10.69 -4.99
N GLY A 148 -0.12 11.52 -5.32
CA GLY A 148 -0.07 12.96 -5.14
C GLY A 148 0.62 13.74 -6.25
N ALA A 149 1.55 13.14 -7.01
CA ALA A 149 2.24 13.80 -8.11
C ALA A 149 2.90 12.81 -9.09
N GLU A 150 3.00 13.21 -10.36
CA GLU A 150 3.82 12.49 -11.35
C GLU A 150 5.28 12.43 -10.90
N THR A 151 5.91 11.27 -11.05
CA THR A 151 7.33 11.09 -10.72
C THR A 151 8.16 11.12 -11.99
N THR A 152 9.44 11.42 -11.84
CA THR A 152 10.40 11.48 -12.95
C THR A 152 11.52 10.49 -12.71
N LYS A 153 12.38 10.26 -13.72
CA LYS A 153 13.57 9.41 -13.54
C LYS A 153 14.50 9.90 -12.43
N THR A 154 14.52 11.21 -12.15
CA THR A 154 15.36 11.83 -11.12
C THR A 154 14.67 11.95 -9.76
N HIS A 155 13.34 11.93 -9.73
CA HIS A 155 12.54 11.93 -8.50
C HIS A 155 11.62 10.72 -8.51
N PRO A 156 12.09 9.54 -8.06
CA PRO A 156 11.36 8.29 -8.21
C PRO A 156 10.16 8.15 -7.24
N VAL A 157 10.07 9.02 -6.23
CA VAL A 157 9.01 9.04 -5.22
C VAL A 157 8.47 10.46 -5.11
N SER A 158 7.15 10.60 -5.09
CA SER A 158 6.43 11.86 -4.91
C SER A 158 6.73 12.49 -3.53
N THR A 159 6.80 13.81 -3.47
CA THR A 159 6.97 14.55 -2.20
C THR A 159 5.77 14.36 -1.26
N VAL A 160 4.57 14.14 -1.81
CA VAL A 160 3.37 13.82 -1.04
C VAL A 160 3.53 12.48 -0.32
N VAL A 161 4.12 11.50 -0.99
CA VAL A 161 4.42 10.19 -0.39
C VAL A 161 5.44 10.34 0.75
N LEU A 162 6.51 11.12 0.53
CA LEU A 162 7.51 11.37 1.56
C LEU A 162 6.90 12.07 2.79
N ARG A 163 6.02 13.05 2.58
CA ARG A 163 5.27 13.72 3.66
C ARG A 163 4.43 12.71 4.45
N ILE A 164 3.61 11.90 3.76
CA ILE A 164 2.77 10.89 4.42
C ILE A 164 3.64 9.96 5.27
N MET A 165 4.72 9.42 4.71
CA MET A 165 5.63 8.52 5.43
C MET A 165 6.29 9.14 6.67
N GLN A 166 6.47 10.47 6.70
CA GLN A 166 7.02 11.17 7.86
C GLN A 166 5.99 11.38 8.98
N ASN A 167 4.69 11.38 8.64
CA ASN A 167 3.62 11.73 9.56
C ASN A 167 2.80 10.53 10.04
N VAL A 168 2.80 9.40 9.30
CA VAL A 168 2.08 8.20 9.70
C VAL A 168 2.91 7.34 10.64
N SER A 169 2.25 6.82 11.68
CA SER A 169 2.84 5.88 12.64
C SER A 169 2.86 4.44 12.11
N LYS A 170 2.06 4.15 11.08
CA LYS A 170 1.83 2.80 10.55
C LYS A 170 2.90 2.40 9.55
N PRO A 171 3.25 1.10 9.45
CA PRO A 171 4.08 0.58 8.38
C PRO A 171 3.52 0.95 7.00
N VAL A 172 4.42 1.34 6.08
CA VAL A 172 4.07 1.68 4.70
C VAL A 172 4.86 0.80 3.73
N ILE A 173 4.15 0.14 2.81
CA ILE A 173 4.75 -0.53 1.65
C ILE A 173 4.59 0.38 0.44
N LEU A 174 5.72 0.76 -0.16
CA LEU A 174 5.74 1.54 -1.39
C LEU A 174 5.76 0.62 -2.62
N TYR A 175 4.97 0.96 -3.64
CA TYR A 175 4.97 0.27 -4.94
C TYR A 175 5.13 1.23 -6.13
#